data_AF-A0A1M5MV47-F1
#
_entry.id   AF-A0A1M5MV47-F1
#
_cell.length_a   1.000
_cell.length_b   1.000
_cell.length_c   1.000
_cell.angle_alpha   90.00
_cell.angle_beta   90.00
_cell.angle_gamma   90.00
#
_symmetry.space_group_name_H-M   'P 1'
#
loop_
_entity.id
_entity.type
_entity.pdbx_description
1 polymer ?
#
loop_
_entity_poly.entity_id
_entity_poly.type
_entity_poly.pdbx_seq_one_letter_code
_entity_poly.pdbx_strand_id
1 'polypeptide(L)'
;MLGFDTKHISASDQDASPALAQMKAAVENAKENNPFVVYEATGHDLVYAIFDIAKNDEGVHLEKALGIVGALAGYSCAMSAGLTAEQQDAPKDPAAHAKRIDHLVFGSNSSLYRVWQSKAVFLGETKTLDFQELVSRHNAQIGTPEFGTAKLPQGRFVEEKPITLLLDHWKDMIGILNRYDEHYAGWPISWAAAGAQLMEMGQSAIPAGEALQILLEYAVPMSRVGAADTNSKPEAA
;
A
#
# COMPACT_ATOMS: atom_id res chain seq x y z
N MET A 1 -16.62 11.36 6.66
CA MET A 1 -17.24 10.03 6.44
C MET A 1 -16.99 9.57 5.02
N LEU A 2 -15.77 9.08 4.74
CA LEU A 2 -15.51 8.33 3.51
C LEU A 2 -16.21 6.96 3.67
N GLY A 3 -17.49 6.92 3.30
CA GLY A 3 -18.33 5.74 3.36
C GLY A 3 -17.91 4.72 2.30
N PHE A 4 -16.87 3.94 2.59
CA PHE A 4 -16.62 2.70 1.88
C PHE A 4 -17.56 1.65 2.45
N ASP A 5 -18.68 1.41 1.76
CA ASP A 5 -19.61 0.35 2.12
C ASP A 5 -18.95 -1.00 1.86
N THR A 6 -18.46 -1.64 2.92
CA THR A 6 -17.78 -2.94 2.86
C THR A 6 -18.77 -4.12 2.84
N LYS A 7 -20.08 -3.87 2.91
CA LYS A 7 -21.08 -4.94 3.12
C LYS A 7 -21.45 -5.78 1.90
N HIS A 8 -20.95 -5.46 0.72
CA HIS A 8 -21.08 -6.33 -0.46
C HIS A 8 -19.81 -6.31 -1.32
N ILE A 9 -18.71 -6.85 -0.80
CA ILE A 9 -17.61 -7.32 -1.66
C ILE A 9 -17.92 -8.79 -2.00
N SER A 10 -18.95 -9.02 -2.83
CA SER A 10 -19.12 -10.33 -3.45
C SER A 10 -18.14 -10.42 -4.60
N ALA A 11 -17.19 -11.37 -4.54
CA ALA A 11 -16.43 -11.78 -5.70
C ALA A 11 -17.45 -12.16 -6.80
N SER A 12 -17.48 -11.40 -7.89
CA SER A 12 -18.27 -11.82 -9.05
C SER A 12 -17.53 -12.96 -9.73
N ASP A 13 -17.93 -14.18 -9.38
CA ASP A 13 -17.43 -15.47 -9.88
C ASP A 13 -17.80 -15.76 -11.35
N GLN A 14 -18.00 -14.74 -12.18
CA GLN A 14 -18.48 -14.95 -13.55
C GLN A 14 -17.41 -14.53 -14.56
N ASP A 15 -16.82 -15.57 -15.18
CA ASP A 15 -15.83 -15.59 -16.28
C ASP A 15 -14.34 -15.58 -15.89
N ALA A 16 -13.94 -16.49 -14.99
CA ALA A 16 -12.52 -16.85 -14.90
C ALA A 16 -12.08 -17.60 -16.18
N SER A 17 -11.26 -16.95 -17.00
CA SER A 17 -10.67 -17.58 -18.18
C SER A 17 -9.91 -18.86 -17.79
N PRO A 18 -9.80 -19.87 -18.68
CA PRO A 18 -9.01 -21.07 -18.41
C PRO A 18 -7.57 -20.78 -17.97
N ALA A 19 -6.99 -19.67 -18.46
CA ALA A 19 -5.67 -19.20 -18.07
C ALA A 19 -5.63 -18.73 -16.60
N LEU A 20 -6.63 -17.97 -16.14
CA LEU A 20 -6.71 -17.56 -14.74
C LEU A 20 -6.90 -18.75 -13.80
N ALA A 21 -7.72 -19.73 -14.18
CA ALA A 21 -7.90 -20.95 -13.38
C ALA A 21 -6.61 -21.76 -13.25
N GLN A 22 -5.85 -21.90 -14.35
CA GLN A 22 -4.55 -22.55 -14.34
C GLN A 22 -3.53 -21.80 -13.47
N MET A 23 -3.50 -20.47 -13.55
CA MET A 23 -2.62 -19.64 -12.73
C MET A 23 -2.94 -19.78 -11.24
N LYS A 24 -4.24 -19.73 -10.86
CA LYS A 24 -4.68 -19.99 -9.48
C LYS A 24 -4.22 -21.36 -8.97
N ALA A 25 -4.41 -22.40 -9.77
CA ALA A 25 -3.97 -23.76 -9.41
C ALA A 25 -2.45 -23.87 -9.24
N ALA A 26 -1.67 -23.20 -10.10
CA ALA A 26 -0.22 -23.17 -9.98
C ALA A 26 0.25 -22.44 -8.70
N VAL A 27 -0.37 -21.31 -8.37
CA VAL A 27 -0.10 -20.57 -7.13
C VAL A 27 -0.46 -21.42 -5.91
N GLU A 28 -1.61 -22.10 -5.91
CA GLU A 28 -2.03 -22.99 -4.82
C GLU A 28 -1.03 -24.14 -4.60
N ASN A 29 -0.61 -24.82 -5.66
CA ASN A 29 0.40 -25.88 -5.56
C ASN A 29 1.75 -25.35 -5.04
N ALA A 30 2.12 -24.12 -5.39
CA ALA A 30 3.36 -23.52 -4.92
C ALA A 30 3.31 -23.10 -3.43
N LYS A 31 2.12 -22.82 -2.87
CA LYS A 31 1.94 -22.43 -1.46
C LYS A 31 2.54 -23.45 -0.48
N GLU A 32 2.48 -24.74 -0.81
CA GLU A 32 3.00 -25.82 0.05
C GLU A 32 4.49 -25.65 0.37
N ASN A 33 5.25 -25.09 -0.58
CA ASN A 33 6.70 -24.91 -0.46
C ASN A 33 7.08 -23.46 -0.14
N ASN A 34 6.24 -22.49 -0.52
CA ASN A 34 6.44 -21.08 -0.24
C ASN A 34 5.10 -20.40 0.09
N PRO A 35 4.77 -20.20 1.39
CA PRO A 35 3.56 -19.50 1.80
C PRO A 35 3.44 -18.06 1.28
N PHE A 36 4.53 -17.44 0.82
CA PHE A 36 4.53 -16.07 0.31
C PHE A 36 4.23 -15.95 -1.18
N VAL A 37 4.23 -17.06 -1.93
CA VAL A 37 4.06 -17.05 -3.40
C VAL A 37 2.79 -16.35 -3.87
N VAL A 38 1.77 -16.34 -3.02
CA VAL A 38 0.47 -15.74 -3.30
C VAL A 38 0.55 -14.23 -3.26
N TYR A 39 1.21 -13.69 -2.24
CA TYR A 39 1.45 -12.25 -2.13
C TYR A 39 2.37 -11.75 -3.23
N GLU A 40 3.33 -12.57 -3.66
CA GLU A 40 4.19 -12.27 -4.81
C GLU A 40 3.40 -12.26 -6.12
N ALA A 41 2.54 -13.24 -6.36
CA ALA A 41 1.67 -13.31 -7.53
C ALA A 41 0.66 -12.15 -7.56
N THR A 42 0.02 -11.85 -6.43
CA THR A 42 -0.87 -10.69 -6.29
C THR A 42 -0.12 -9.38 -6.49
N GLY A 43 1.06 -9.23 -5.88
CA GLY A 43 1.92 -8.07 -6.06
C GLY A 43 2.29 -7.84 -7.53
N HIS A 44 2.62 -8.93 -8.24
CA HIS A 44 2.86 -8.90 -9.68
C HIS A 44 1.63 -8.43 -10.46
N ASP A 45 0.45 -9.00 -10.22
CA ASP A 45 -0.79 -8.58 -10.87
C ASP A 45 -1.13 -7.10 -10.60
N LEU A 46 -0.86 -6.62 -9.38
CA LEU A 46 -1.01 -5.20 -9.02
C LEU A 46 -0.06 -4.31 -9.83
N VAL A 47 1.20 -4.71 -10.00
CA VAL A 47 2.17 -3.93 -10.79
C VAL A 47 1.71 -3.72 -12.23
N TYR A 48 1.19 -4.76 -12.89
CA TYR A 48 0.68 -4.61 -14.26
C TYR A 48 -0.51 -3.65 -14.33
N ALA A 49 -1.47 -3.79 -13.42
CA ALA A 49 -2.62 -2.90 -13.37
C ALA A 49 -2.20 -1.44 -13.13
N ILE A 50 -1.20 -1.22 -12.28
CA ILE A 50 -0.69 0.12 -11.97
C ILE A 50 0.12 0.69 -13.12
N PHE A 51 0.86 -0.13 -13.87
CA PHE A 51 1.51 0.32 -15.09
C PHE A 51 0.51 0.77 -16.13
N ASP A 52 -0.61 0.07 -16.29
CA ASP A 52 -1.67 0.52 -17.21
C ASP A 52 -2.26 1.87 -16.77
N ILE A 53 -2.40 2.10 -15.47
CA ILE A 53 -2.87 3.39 -14.91
C ILE A 53 -1.83 4.50 -15.07
N ALA A 54 -0.55 4.20 -14.84
CA ALA A 54 0.54 5.17 -14.85
C ALA A 54 1.10 5.45 -16.27
N LYS A 55 0.56 4.78 -17.29
CA LYS A 55 0.98 4.92 -18.68
C LYS A 55 0.28 6.08 -19.38
N ASN A 56 1.04 6.82 -20.18
CA ASN A 56 0.53 7.76 -21.17
C ASN A 56 1.25 7.57 -22.52
N ASP A 57 1.08 8.54 -23.43
CA ASP A 57 1.70 8.51 -24.76
C ASP A 57 3.25 8.51 -24.73
N GLU A 58 3.85 8.96 -23.62
CA GLU A 58 5.31 9.04 -23.42
C GLU A 58 5.88 7.80 -22.70
N GLY A 59 5.03 6.88 -22.24
CA GLY A 59 5.43 5.68 -21.52
C GLY A 59 4.86 5.62 -20.10
N VAL A 60 5.52 4.86 -19.23
CA VAL A 60 5.09 4.67 -17.83
C VAL A 60 5.76 5.72 -16.94
N HIS A 61 4.95 6.50 -16.23
CA HIS A 61 5.42 7.45 -15.22
C HIS A 61 5.70 6.71 -13.91
N LEU A 62 6.95 6.31 -13.72
CA LEU A 62 7.34 5.45 -12.60
C LEU A 62 7.11 6.12 -11.25
N GLU A 63 7.33 7.43 -11.13
CA GLU A 63 7.04 8.21 -9.92
C GLU A 63 5.55 8.10 -9.54
N LYS A 64 4.66 8.20 -10.54
CA LYS A 64 3.21 8.05 -10.34
C LYS A 64 2.87 6.62 -9.94
N ALA A 65 3.45 5.61 -10.59
CA ALA A 65 3.26 4.21 -10.23
C ALA A 65 3.68 3.93 -8.77
N LEU A 66 4.84 4.44 -8.34
CA LEU A 66 5.32 4.36 -6.96
C LEU A 66 4.39 5.10 -6.00
N GLY A 67 3.90 6.29 -6.37
CA GLY A 67 2.92 7.05 -5.58
C GLY A 67 1.60 6.30 -5.39
N ILE A 68 1.07 5.67 -6.45
CA ILE A 68 -0.13 4.83 -6.39
C ILE A 68 0.11 3.66 -5.45
N VAL A 69 1.18 2.88 -5.66
CA VAL A 69 1.51 1.74 -4.77
C VAL A 69 1.64 2.21 -3.33
N GLY A 70 2.38 3.28 -3.07
CA GLY A 70 2.55 3.83 -1.73
C GLY A 70 1.21 4.15 -1.08
N ALA A 71 0.36 4.92 -1.75
CA ALA A 71 -0.94 5.34 -1.20
C ALA A 71 -1.85 4.15 -0.88
N LEU A 72 -1.99 3.21 -1.82
CA LEU A 72 -2.85 2.04 -1.65
C LEU A 72 -2.28 1.06 -0.61
N ALA A 73 -0.96 0.88 -0.56
CA ALA A 73 -0.28 0.09 0.46
C ALA A 73 -0.56 0.63 1.86
N GLY A 74 -0.37 1.94 2.06
CA GLY A 74 -0.64 2.59 3.34
C GLY A 74 -2.07 2.39 3.81
N TYR A 75 -3.04 2.64 2.93
CA TYR A 75 -4.45 2.42 3.23
C TYR A 75 -4.78 0.96 3.51
N SER A 76 -4.16 0.01 2.79
CA SER A 76 -4.33 -1.42 3.03
C SER A 76 -3.92 -1.82 4.45
N CYS A 77 -2.89 -1.18 5.05
CA CYS A 77 -2.52 -1.40 6.44
C CYS A 77 -3.64 -0.96 7.40
N ALA A 78 -4.26 0.21 7.17
CA ALA A 78 -5.38 0.70 7.97
C ALA A 78 -6.58 -0.25 7.89
N MET A 79 -6.95 -0.66 6.67
CA MET A 79 -8.04 -1.62 6.43
C MET A 79 -7.78 -2.97 7.07
N SER A 80 -6.59 -3.54 6.84
CA SER A 80 -6.18 -4.83 7.40
C SER A 80 -6.21 -4.81 8.92
N ALA A 81 -5.68 -3.76 9.56
CA ALA A 81 -5.70 -3.60 11.02
C ALA A 81 -7.11 -3.47 11.62
N GLY A 82 -8.08 -2.97 10.84
CA GLY A 82 -9.49 -2.88 11.23
C GLY A 82 -10.22 -4.21 11.07
N LEU A 83 -10.16 -4.79 9.87
CA LEU A 83 -10.86 -6.03 9.53
C LEU A 83 -10.36 -7.23 10.35
N THR A 84 -9.05 -7.34 10.55
CA THR A 84 -8.49 -8.41 11.39
C THR A 84 -8.89 -8.28 12.85
N ALA A 85 -8.96 -7.06 13.38
CA ALA A 85 -9.43 -6.81 14.73
C ALA A 85 -10.91 -7.18 14.90
N GLU A 86 -11.74 -6.85 13.91
CA GLU A 86 -13.16 -7.24 13.91
C GLU A 86 -13.34 -8.76 13.88
N GLN A 87 -12.60 -9.47 13.03
CA GLN A 87 -12.63 -10.93 12.97
C GLN A 87 -12.17 -11.62 14.26
N GLN A 88 -11.30 -10.97 15.03
CA GLN A 88 -10.76 -11.47 16.30
C GLN A 88 -11.56 -11.00 17.52
N ASP A 89 -12.65 -10.25 17.34
CA ASP A 89 -13.39 -9.56 18.42
C ASP A 89 -12.47 -8.76 19.36
N ALA A 90 -11.43 -8.16 18.76
CA ALA A 90 -10.41 -7.43 19.50
C ALA A 90 -10.93 -6.03 19.92
N PRO A 91 -10.32 -5.42 20.96
CA PRO A 91 -10.68 -4.07 21.39
C PRO A 91 -10.64 -3.06 20.24
N LYS A 92 -11.74 -2.30 20.13
CA LYS A 92 -11.94 -1.22 19.15
C LYS A 92 -11.35 0.11 19.61
N ASP A 93 -10.47 0.10 20.62
CA ASP A 93 -9.87 1.35 21.08
C ASP A 93 -8.91 1.92 20.01
N PRO A 94 -8.88 3.25 19.82
CA PRO A 94 -8.06 3.89 18.78
C PRO A 94 -6.56 3.64 18.92
N ALA A 95 -6.04 3.50 20.15
CA ALA A 95 -4.61 3.34 20.39
C ALA A 95 -4.12 1.94 19.97
N ALA A 96 -4.89 0.89 20.28
CA ALA A 96 -4.61 -0.45 19.80
C ALA A 96 -4.70 -0.57 18.28
N HIS A 97 -5.67 0.11 17.66
CA HIS A 97 -5.77 0.17 16.20
C HIS A 97 -4.56 0.85 15.58
N ALA A 98 -4.16 2.03 16.08
CA ALA A 98 -2.95 2.73 15.61
C ALA A 98 -1.69 1.85 15.74
N LYS A 99 -1.53 1.14 16.87
CA LYS A 99 -0.41 0.21 17.08
C LYS A 99 -0.39 -0.94 16.07
N ARG A 100 -1.57 -1.48 15.70
CA ARG A 100 -1.67 -2.51 14.65
C ARG A 100 -1.26 -1.96 13.30
N ILE A 101 -1.66 -0.74 12.95
CA ILE A 101 -1.24 -0.09 11.71
C ILE A 101 0.29 0.12 11.71
N ASP A 102 0.85 0.65 12.79
CA ASP A 102 2.30 0.85 12.94
C ASP A 102 3.07 -0.45 12.76
N HIS A 103 2.55 -1.56 13.29
CA HIS A 103 3.14 -2.88 13.10
C HIS A 103 3.20 -3.32 11.63
N LEU A 104 2.16 -3.00 10.84
CA LEU A 104 2.09 -3.32 9.41
C LEU A 104 2.93 -2.35 8.54
N VAL A 105 3.03 -1.08 8.93
CA VAL A 105 3.78 -0.07 8.18
C VAL A 105 5.29 -0.18 8.45
N PHE A 106 5.71 -0.38 9.71
CA PHE A 106 7.14 -0.39 10.07
C PHE A 106 7.56 -1.26 11.26
N GLY A 107 6.63 -1.76 12.07
CA GLY A 107 6.93 -2.45 13.33
C GLY A 107 7.20 -3.96 13.24
N SER A 108 7.04 -4.57 12.06
CA SER A 108 7.28 -6.00 11.81
C SER A 108 8.35 -6.24 10.74
N ASN A 109 8.93 -7.43 10.69
CA ASN A 109 9.93 -7.80 9.66
C ASN A 109 9.34 -7.85 8.24
N SER A 110 8.03 -8.08 8.13
CA SER A 110 7.27 -8.07 6.87
C SER A 110 6.52 -6.77 6.64
N SER A 111 6.83 -5.72 7.40
CA SER A 111 6.20 -4.42 7.23
C SER A 111 6.61 -3.76 5.90
N LEU A 112 5.76 -2.85 5.40
CA LEU A 112 6.04 -2.10 4.17
C LEU A 112 7.45 -1.51 4.17
N TYR A 113 7.81 -0.79 5.23
CA TYR A 113 9.13 -0.18 5.38
C TYR A 113 10.26 -1.22 5.33
N ARG A 114 10.15 -2.33 6.06
CA ARG A 114 11.23 -3.34 6.10
C ARG A 114 11.42 -4.03 4.76
N VAL A 115 10.35 -4.37 4.07
CA VAL A 115 10.41 -5.00 2.74
C VAL A 115 11.05 -4.04 1.73
N TRP A 116 10.56 -2.81 1.64
CA TRP A 116 11.08 -1.83 0.68
C TRP A 116 12.50 -1.36 1.01
N GLN A 117 12.84 -1.14 2.28
CA GLN A 117 14.20 -0.79 2.68
C GLN A 117 15.18 -1.93 2.38
N SER A 118 14.77 -3.20 2.58
CA SER A 118 15.61 -4.35 2.24
C SER A 118 15.83 -4.46 0.74
N LYS A 119 14.79 -4.22 -0.06
CA LYS A 119 14.92 -4.15 -1.53
C LYS A 119 15.83 -3.00 -1.94
N ALA A 120 15.72 -1.82 -1.32
CA ALA A 120 16.58 -0.68 -1.65
C ALA A 120 18.06 -1.00 -1.40
N VAL A 121 18.38 -1.61 -0.24
CA VAL A 121 19.74 -2.05 0.09
C VAL A 121 20.23 -3.12 -0.88
N PHE A 122 19.38 -4.08 -1.25
CA PHE A 122 19.71 -5.11 -2.23
C PHE A 122 20.07 -4.49 -3.61
N LEU A 123 19.40 -3.41 -4.00
CA LEU A 123 19.67 -2.66 -5.22
C LEU A 123 20.86 -1.67 -5.08
N GLY A 124 21.62 -1.74 -3.98
CA GLY A 124 22.84 -0.97 -3.78
C GLY A 124 22.65 0.38 -3.11
N GLU A 125 21.45 0.69 -2.58
CA GLU A 125 21.27 1.90 -1.78
C GLU A 125 22.08 1.79 -0.48
N THR A 126 22.85 2.84 -0.19
CA THR A 126 23.71 2.92 1.00
C THR A 126 23.28 4.01 1.97
N LYS A 127 22.42 4.94 1.52
CA LYS A 127 21.88 5.99 2.37
C LYS A 127 20.66 5.47 3.12
N THR A 128 20.68 5.66 4.43
CA THR A 128 19.52 5.39 5.28
C THR A 128 18.55 6.56 5.18
N LEU A 129 17.30 6.27 4.84
CA LEU A 129 16.21 7.24 4.98
C LEU A 129 15.94 7.49 6.47
N ASP A 130 15.80 8.76 6.87
CA ASP A 130 15.33 9.11 8.22
C ASP A 130 13.83 8.84 8.33
N PHE A 131 13.50 7.57 8.54
CA PHE A 131 12.13 7.12 8.64
C PHE A 131 11.40 7.72 9.86
N GLN A 132 12.13 8.02 10.94
CA GLN A 132 11.54 8.62 12.13
C GLN A 132 11.12 10.07 11.89
N GLU A 133 11.93 10.85 11.18
CA GLU A 133 11.53 12.19 10.70
C GLU A 133 10.28 12.11 9.84
N LEU A 134 10.26 11.21 8.87
CA LEU A 134 9.15 11.06 7.92
C LEU A 134 7.84 10.77 8.65
N VAL A 135 7.84 9.80 9.56
CA VAL A 135 6.65 9.45 10.36
C VAL A 135 6.24 10.62 11.26
N SER A 136 7.18 11.25 11.95
CA SER A 136 6.90 12.36 12.86
C SER A 136 6.27 13.55 12.12
N ARG A 137 6.81 13.88 10.94
CA ARG A 137 6.30 14.95 10.08
C ARG A 137 4.88 14.66 9.61
N HIS A 138 4.60 13.48 9.08
CA HIS A 138 3.24 13.17 8.62
C HIS A 138 2.24 13.07 9.78
N ASN A 139 2.65 12.57 10.94
CA ASN A 139 1.81 12.57 12.12
C ASN A 139 1.46 14.00 12.58
N ALA A 140 2.39 14.95 12.49
CA ALA A 140 2.14 16.36 12.82
C ALA A 140 1.16 17.05 11.86
N GLN A 141 0.96 16.51 10.65
CA GLN A 141 0.02 17.03 9.65
C GLN A 141 -1.40 16.45 9.80
N ILE A 142 -1.63 15.46 10.68
CA ILE A 142 -2.96 14.85 10.82
C ILE A 142 -3.97 15.90 11.28
N GLY A 143 -5.05 16.05 10.51
CA GLY A 143 -6.11 17.03 10.77
C GLY A 143 -5.80 18.44 10.24
N THR A 144 -4.68 18.64 9.55
CA THR A 144 -4.34 19.92 8.90
C THR A 144 -4.53 19.83 7.37
N PRO A 145 -4.66 20.97 6.66
CA PRO A 145 -4.73 20.98 5.19
C PRO A 145 -3.51 20.40 4.49
N GLU A 146 -2.38 20.34 5.19
CA GLU A 146 -1.11 19.79 4.72
C GLU A 146 -1.04 18.25 4.82
N PHE A 147 -2.02 17.59 5.45
CA PHE A 147 -2.08 16.13 5.54
C PHE A 147 -1.94 15.47 4.16
N GLY A 148 -1.01 14.51 4.07
CA GLY A 148 -0.72 13.83 2.82
C GLY A 148 0.05 14.69 1.82
N THR A 149 0.68 15.79 2.20
CA THR A 149 1.60 16.48 1.30
C THR A 149 2.94 15.74 1.28
N ALA A 150 3.22 15.06 0.17
CA ALA A 150 4.44 14.29 -0.02
C ALA A 150 5.66 15.20 -0.24
N LYS A 151 6.76 14.92 0.45
CA LYS A 151 8.06 15.57 0.25
C LYS A 151 8.94 14.69 -0.65
N LEU A 152 8.74 14.83 -1.95
CA LEU A 152 9.45 14.02 -2.96
C LEU A 152 10.94 14.40 -3.09
N PRO A 153 11.79 13.48 -3.58
CA PRO A 153 13.17 13.79 -3.93
C PRO A 153 13.28 14.93 -4.95
N GLN A 154 14.43 15.63 -4.96
CA GLN A 154 14.65 16.76 -5.85
C GLN A 154 14.50 16.35 -7.32
N GLY A 155 13.71 17.11 -8.09
CA GLY A 155 13.47 16.85 -9.50
C GLY A 155 12.44 15.76 -9.80
N ARG A 156 11.86 15.13 -8.75
CA ARG A 156 10.74 14.19 -8.88
C ARG A 156 9.42 14.91 -8.64
N PHE A 157 8.41 14.55 -9.42
CA PHE A 157 7.10 15.16 -9.34
C PHE A 157 6.02 14.12 -9.58
N VAL A 158 5.00 14.14 -8.72
CA VAL A 158 3.72 13.46 -8.91
C VAL A 158 2.68 14.55 -8.67
N GLU A 159 1.84 14.80 -9.66
CA GLU A 159 0.88 15.90 -9.63
C GLU A 159 -0.18 15.68 -8.54
N GLU A 160 -0.62 14.44 -8.41
CA GLU A 160 -1.69 14.07 -7.51
C GLU A 160 -1.20 13.87 -6.07
N LYS A 161 -2.01 14.36 -5.14
CA LYS A 161 -1.83 14.05 -3.71
C LYS A 161 -2.09 12.55 -3.46
N PRO A 162 -1.46 11.95 -2.44
CA PRO A 162 -1.70 10.55 -2.04
C PRO A 162 -3.18 10.21 -1.86
N ILE A 163 -3.98 11.11 -1.27
CA ILE A 163 -5.41 10.88 -1.07
C ILE A 163 -6.18 10.82 -2.39
N THR A 164 -5.77 11.58 -3.40
CA THR A 164 -6.38 11.53 -4.73
C THR A 164 -6.10 10.19 -5.39
N LEU A 165 -4.82 9.75 -5.42
CA LEU A 165 -4.45 8.44 -5.96
C LEU A 165 -5.17 7.28 -5.24
N LEU A 166 -5.35 7.39 -3.91
CA LEU A 166 -6.11 6.42 -3.14
C LEU A 166 -7.57 6.36 -3.61
N LEU A 167 -8.25 7.51 -3.67
CA LEU A 167 -9.67 7.57 -4.00
C LEU A 167 -9.95 7.13 -5.44
N ASP A 168 -9.05 7.46 -6.36
CA ASP A 168 -9.21 7.19 -7.79
C ASP A 168 -9.01 5.71 -8.13
N HIS A 169 -8.16 4.98 -7.38
CA HIS A 169 -7.72 3.64 -7.79
C HIS A 169 -8.04 2.51 -6.81
N TRP A 170 -8.43 2.79 -5.56
CA TRP A 170 -8.66 1.73 -4.56
C TRP A 170 -9.68 0.69 -5.02
N LYS A 171 -10.83 1.13 -5.55
CA LYS A 171 -11.92 0.24 -5.95
C LYS A 171 -11.50 -0.76 -7.04
N ASP A 172 -10.67 -0.31 -7.99
CA ASP A 172 -10.21 -1.14 -9.10
C ASP A 172 -9.22 -2.22 -8.63
N MET A 173 -8.47 -1.95 -7.56
CA MET A 173 -7.46 -2.87 -7.05
C MET A 173 -8.03 -3.94 -6.10
N ILE A 174 -9.20 -3.73 -5.49
CA ILE A 174 -9.82 -4.71 -4.57
C ILE A 174 -10.02 -6.06 -5.27
N GLY A 175 -10.44 -6.06 -6.54
CA GLY A 175 -10.65 -7.29 -7.30
C GLY A 175 -9.37 -8.10 -7.49
N ILE A 176 -8.21 -7.43 -7.60
CA ILE A 176 -6.90 -8.08 -7.71
C ILE A 176 -6.47 -8.63 -6.36
N LEU A 177 -6.62 -7.86 -5.28
CA LEU A 177 -6.26 -8.29 -3.93
C LEU A 177 -7.04 -9.55 -3.48
N ASN A 178 -8.29 -9.70 -3.93
CA ASN A 178 -9.12 -10.87 -3.60
C ASN A 178 -8.98 -12.01 -4.61
N ARG A 179 -8.19 -11.85 -5.68
CA ARG A 179 -8.13 -12.82 -6.79
C ARG A 179 -7.73 -14.22 -6.33
N TYR A 180 -6.79 -14.32 -5.39
CA TYR A 180 -6.26 -15.59 -4.89
C TYR A 180 -6.81 -15.96 -3.49
N ASP A 181 -7.98 -15.43 -3.15
CA ASP A 181 -8.67 -15.66 -1.86
C ASP A 181 -7.79 -15.30 -0.66
N GLU A 182 -7.02 -14.21 -0.79
CA GLU A 182 -6.15 -13.73 0.28
C GLU A 182 -6.96 -13.21 1.47
N HIS A 183 -6.57 -13.62 2.67
CA HIS A 183 -7.06 -13.00 3.90
C HIS A 183 -6.63 -11.52 3.93
N TYR A 184 -7.46 -10.64 4.51
CA TYR A 184 -7.15 -9.20 4.64
C TYR A 184 -5.80 -8.89 5.30
N ALA A 185 -5.28 -9.82 6.10
CA ALA A 185 -3.96 -9.77 6.72
C ALA A 185 -2.80 -9.78 5.69
N GLY A 186 -3.05 -10.35 4.51
CA GLY A 186 -2.11 -10.47 3.41
C GLY A 186 -2.00 -9.25 2.50
N TRP A 187 -3.05 -8.41 2.44
CA TRP A 187 -3.08 -7.26 1.52
C TRP A 187 -1.86 -6.33 1.65
N PRO A 188 -1.41 -5.93 2.85
CA PRO A 188 -0.21 -5.11 2.97
C PRO A 188 1.05 -5.80 2.43
N ILE A 189 1.14 -7.13 2.53
CA ILE A 189 2.29 -7.91 2.06
C ILE A 189 2.31 -7.94 0.52
N SER A 190 1.15 -8.12 -0.11
CA SER A 190 1.00 -8.07 -1.58
C SER A 190 1.40 -6.70 -2.13
N TRP A 191 1.01 -5.62 -1.43
CA TRP A 191 1.47 -4.27 -1.75
C TRP A 191 2.96 -4.04 -1.49
N ALA A 192 3.51 -4.64 -0.42
CA ALA A 192 4.95 -4.60 -0.15
C ALA A 192 5.73 -5.25 -1.30
N ALA A 193 5.27 -6.41 -1.79
CA ALA A 193 5.84 -7.11 -2.93
C ALA A 193 5.76 -6.26 -4.21
N ALA A 194 4.61 -5.65 -4.49
CA ALA A 194 4.42 -4.77 -5.65
C ALA A 194 5.42 -3.60 -5.64
N GLY A 195 5.59 -2.91 -4.50
CA GLY A 195 6.54 -1.81 -4.38
C GLY A 195 7.99 -2.26 -4.56
N ALA A 196 8.37 -3.41 -3.99
CA ALA A 196 9.71 -3.98 -4.17
C ALA A 196 9.98 -4.35 -5.63
N GLN A 197 8.98 -4.86 -6.35
CA GLN A 197 9.08 -5.18 -7.77
C GLN A 197 9.20 -3.91 -8.63
N LEU A 198 8.42 -2.86 -8.35
CA LEU A 198 8.54 -1.57 -9.05
C LEU A 198 9.94 -0.98 -8.90
N MET A 199 10.52 -1.03 -7.70
CA MET A 199 11.89 -0.56 -7.47
C MET A 199 12.91 -1.31 -8.34
N GLU A 200 12.75 -2.63 -8.46
CA GLU A 200 13.66 -3.47 -9.25
C GLU A 200 13.51 -3.22 -10.76
N MET A 201 12.28 -3.14 -11.26
CA MET A 201 11.99 -2.84 -12.67
C MET A 201 12.43 -1.42 -13.05
N GLY A 202 12.35 -0.48 -12.10
CA GLY A 202 12.61 0.94 -12.29
C GLY A 202 14.04 1.41 -11.97
N GLN A 203 14.93 0.51 -11.55
CA GLN A 203 16.24 0.86 -11.00
C GLN A 203 17.15 1.68 -11.94
N SER A 204 16.93 1.61 -13.25
CA SER A 204 17.67 2.42 -14.25
C SER A 204 17.13 3.85 -14.41
N ALA A 205 15.91 4.13 -13.94
CA ALA A 205 15.24 5.42 -14.09
C ALA A 205 15.17 6.21 -12.77
N ILE A 206 14.96 5.51 -11.65
CA ILE A 206 14.89 6.10 -10.32
C ILE A 206 15.84 5.35 -9.38
N PRO A 207 16.80 6.03 -8.73
CA PRO A 207 17.62 5.43 -7.69
C PRO A 207 16.78 4.78 -6.58
N ALA A 208 17.23 3.65 -6.06
CA ALA A 208 16.45 2.85 -5.13
C ALA A 208 16.05 3.61 -3.85
N GLY A 209 16.92 4.47 -3.29
CA GLY A 209 16.56 5.32 -2.15
C GLY A 209 15.51 6.39 -2.46
N GLU A 210 15.50 6.94 -3.68
CA GLU A 210 14.45 7.87 -4.12
C GLU A 210 13.11 7.16 -4.28
N ALA A 211 13.11 5.95 -4.86
CA ALA A 211 11.90 5.14 -5.00
C ALA A 211 11.33 4.74 -3.63
N LEU A 212 12.20 4.35 -2.69
CA LEU A 212 11.82 4.09 -1.30
C LEU A 212 11.17 5.31 -0.65
N GLN A 213 11.76 6.50 -0.83
CA GLN A 213 11.21 7.74 -0.29
C GLN A 213 9.82 8.04 -0.87
N ILE A 214 9.65 7.93 -2.19
CA ILE A 214 8.34 8.15 -2.84
C ILE A 214 7.28 7.20 -2.25
N LEU A 215 7.58 5.90 -2.16
CA LEU A 215 6.67 4.90 -1.60
C LEU A 215 6.21 5.28 -0.18
N LEU A 216 7.14 5.70 0.68
CA LEU A 216 6.87 5.99 2.09
C LEU A 216 6.19 7.33 2.32
N GLU A 217 6.51 8.36 1.54
CA GLU A 217 5.84 9.67 1.58
C GLU A 217 4.35 9.56 1.21
N TYR A 218 3.97 8.52 0.46
CA TYR A 218 2.58 8.22 0.12
C TYR A 218 1.95 7.22 1.11
N ALA A 219 2.68 6.17 1.51
CA ALA A 219 2.14 5.12 2.38
C ALA A 219 1.87 5.58 3.80
N VAL A 220 2.79 6.32 4.41
CA VAL A 220 2.65 6.73 5.81
C VAL A 220 1.40 7.57 6.05
N PRO A 221 1.13 8.67 5.33
CA PRO A 221 -0.09 9.43 5.54
C PRO A 221 -1.33 8.61 5.17
N MET A 222 -1.31 7.79 4.12
CA MET A 222 -2.50 7.01 3.73
C MET A 222 -2.85 5.91 4.73
N SER A 223 -1.88 5.42 5.52
CA SER A 223 -2.14 4.55 6.66
C SER A 223 -2.81 5.24 7.85
N ARG A 224 -3.05 6.55 7.78
CA ARG A 224 -3.75 7.35 8.80
C ARG A 224 -5.10 7.89 8.33
N VAL A 225 -5.51 7.55 7.11
CA VAL A 225 -6.83 7.92 6.59
C VAL A 225 -7.90 7.29 7.48
N GLY A 226 -8.83 8.10 7.98
CA GLY A 226 -9.82 7.72 8.99
C GLY A 226 -9.52 8.24 10.40
N ALA A 227 -8.24 8.39 10.77
CA ALA A 227 -7.87 9.08 12.02
C ALA A 227 -7.98 10.62 11.88
N ALA A 228 -7.86 11.15 10.67
CA ALA A 228 -8.04 12.57 10.39
C ALA A 228 -9.50 13.04 10.64
N ASP A 229 -10.49 12.16 10.51
CA ASP A 229 -11.91 12.46 10.73
C ASP A 229 -12.29 12.49 12.23
N THR A 230 -11.46 11.97 13.15
CA THR A 230 -11.80 11.90 14.58
C THR A 230 -11.49 13.17 15.37
N ASN A 231 -10.74 14.11 14.80
CA ASN A 231 -10.36 15.38 15.46
C ASN A 231 -11.32 16.55 15.17
N SER A 232 -12.42 16.34 14.42
CA SER A 232 -13.34 17.42 14.03
C SER A 232 -14.50 17.69 15.00
N LYS A 233 -14.36 17.36 16.30
CA LYS A 233 -15.26 17.88 17.34
C LYS A 233 -14.48 18.64 18.41
N PRO A 234 -14.47 19.98 18.38
CA PRO A 234 -14.49 20.72 19.63
C PRO A 234 -15.89 20.56 20.22
N GLU A 235 -16.01 19.82 21.33
CA GLU A 235 -17.15 20.00 22.23
C GLU A 235 -17.15 21.47 22.66
N ALA A 236 -18.16 22.21 22.20
CA ALA A 236 -18.50 23.49 22.78
C ALA A 236 -19.03 23.23 24.20
N ALA A 237 -18.26 23.66 25.19
CA ALA A 237 -18.72 23.91 26.55
C ALA A 237 -19.03 25.40 26.71
#